data_AF-A0A967WM98-F1
#
_entry.id   AF-A0A967WM98-F1
#
_cell.length_a   1.000
_cell.length_b   1.000
_cell.length_c   1.000
_cell.angle_alpha   90.00
_cell.angle_beta   90.00
_cell.angle_gamma   90.00
#
_symmetry.space_group_name_H-M   'P 1'
#
loop_
_entity.id
_entity.type
_entity.pdbx_description
1 polymer ?
#
loop_
_entity_poly.entity_id
_entity_poly.type
_entity_poly.pdbx_seq_one_letter_code
_entity_poly.pdbx_strand_id
1 'polypeptide(L)' 'MRDILSVLDEARQHRGEPTVVISHTIKGKGVSYMENNVAWHSRGLTEAELDQA' A
#
# COMPACT_ATOMS: atom_id res chain seq x y z
N MET A 1 6.79 5.81 6.94
CA MET A 1 6.41 5.12 8.20
C MET A 1 5.99 6.12 9.27
N ARG A 2 6.73 7.22 9.49
CA ARG A 2 6.34 8.27 10.47
C ARG A 2 4.89 8.73 10.33
N ASP A 3 4.45 9.03 9.12
CA ASP A 3 3.09 9.55 8.87
C ASP A 3 1.99 8.55 9.24
N ILE A 4 2.23 7.26 8.99
CA ILE A 4 1.30 6.18 9.36
C ILE A 4 1.19 6.08 10.88
N LEU A 5 2.32 6.13 11.61
CA LEU A 5 2.29 6.04 13.06
C LEU A 5 1.59 7.25 13.69
N SER A 6 1.89 8.46 13.21
CA SER A 6 1.26 9.70 13.69
C SER A 6 -0.26 9.68 13.50
N VAL A 7 -0.73 9.38 12.29
CA VAL A 7 -2.17 9.40 11.99
C VAL A 7 -2.94 8.31 12.74
N LEU A 8 -2.29 7.17 13.04
CA LEU A 8 -2.90 6.13 13.86
C LEU A 8 -3.02 6.55 15.33
N ASP A 9 -2.04 7.28 15.87
CA ASP A 9 -2.12 7.82 17.22
C ASP A 9 -3.20 8.92 17.33
N GLU A 10 -3.32 9.78 16.31
CA GLU A 10 -4.40 10.77 16.19
C GLU A 10 -5.79 10.10 16.10
N ALA A 11 -5.94 9.09 15.24
CA ALA A 11 -7.18 8.35 15.06
C ALA A 11 -7.65 7.65 16.36
N ARG A 12 -6.72 7.20 17.21
CA ARG A 12 -7.05 6.61 18.53
C ARG A 12 -7.58 7.63 19.52
N GLN A 13 -7.21 8.90 19.37
CA GLN A 13 -7.65 9.99 20.22
C GLN A 13 -8.98 10.58 19.76
N HIS A 14 -9.37 10.38 18.50
CA HIS A 14 -10.65 10.83 17.96
C HIS A 14 -11.82 10.05 18.58
N ARG A 15 -12.85 10.77 19.03
CA ARG A 15 -14.04 10.20 19.69
C ARG A 15 -15.31 10.83 19.17
N GLY A 16 -16.40 10.08 19.26
CA GLY A 16 -17.75 10.55 18.87
C GLY A 16 -18.16 10.18 17.45
N GLU A 17 -17.23 9.75 16.60
CA GLU A 17 -17.49 9.34 15.22
C GLU A 17 -16.39 8.40 14.69
N PRO A 18 -16.64 7.62 13.62
CA PRO A 18 -15.62 6.78 12.99
C PRO A 18 -14.53 7.60 12.30
N THR A 19 -13.31 7.06 12.25
CA THR A 19 -12.16 7.64 11.52
C THR A 19 -11.80 6.78 10.31
N VAL A 20 -11.54 7.42 9.17
CA VAL A 20 -10.95 6.78 7.98
C VAL A 20 -9.62 7.43 7.63
N VAL A 21 -8.62 6.62 7.31
CA VAL A 21 -7.30 7.10 6.86
C VAL A 21 -7.14 6.78 5.38
N ILE A 22 -7.05 7.81 4.54
CA ILE A 22 -6.83 7.65 3.10
C ILE A 22 -5.33 7.62 2.82
N SER A 23 -4.80 6.44 2.51
CA SER A 23 -3.39 6.25 2.19
C SER A 23 -3.15 6.28 0.68
N HIS A 24 -2.47 7.31 0.19
CA HIS A 24 -2.04 7.38 -1.20
C HIS A 24 -0.83 6.46 -1.43
N THR A 25 -1.07 5.33 -2.11
CA THR A 25 -0.05 4.30 -2.36
C THR A 25 0.23 4.10 -3.84
N ILE A 26 1.37 3.48 -4.15
CA ILE A 26 1.69 2.97 -5.49
C ILE A 26 1.39 1.47 -5.52
N LYS A 27 0.55 1.02 -6.45
CA LYS A 27 0.30 -0.42 -6.64
C LYS A 27 1.58 -1.09 -7.13
N GLY A 28 1.98 -2.20 -6.51
CA GLY A 28 3.24 -2.88 -6.85
C GLY A 28 4.49 -2.14 -6.38
N LYS A 29 4.37 -1.21 -5.42
CA LYS A 29 5.50 -0.43 -4.88
C LYS A 29 6.67 -1.34 -4.52
N GLY A 30 7.86 -0.98 -4.99
CA GLY A 30 9.10 -1.70 -4.71
C GLY A 30 9.60 -2.59 -5.85
N VAL A 31 8.73 -2.98 -6.78
CA VAL A 31 9.11 -3.75 -7.98
C VAL A 31 8.84 -2.92 -9.22
N SER A 32 9.90 -2.50 -9.91
CA SER A 32 9.85 -1.48 -10.96
C SER A 32 8.86 -1.78 -12.09
N TYR A 33 8.76 -3.04 -12.53
CA TYR A 33 7.84 -3.45 -13.60
C TYR A 33 6.38 -3.65 -13.11
N MET A 34 6.15 -3.61 -11.80
CA MET A 34 4.82 -3.72 -11.20
C MET A 34 4.23 -2.36 -10.81
N GLU A 35 5.06 -1.34 -10.59
CA GLU A 35 4.60 -0.03 -10.13
C GLU A 35 3.55 0.59 -11.08
N ASN A 36 2.38 0.93 -10.53
CA ASN A 36 1.25 1.54 -11.23
C ASN A 36 0.70 0.71 -12.42
N ASN A 37 0.93 -0.60 -12.45
CA ASN A 37 0.50 -1.45 -13.56
C ASN A 37 -0.74 -2.31 -13.19
N VAL A 38 -1.79 -2.20 -14.02
CA VAL A 38 -3.06 -2.88 -13.79
C VAL A 38 -2.96 -4.40 -13.92
N ALA A 39 -2.07 -4.91 -14.78
CA ALA A 39 -1.90 -6.34 -15.03
C ALA A 39 -1.60 -7.13 -13.74
N TRP A 40 -0.94 -6.48 -12.79
CA TRP A 40 -0.59 -7.06 -11.49
C TRP A 40 -1.69 -6.92 -10.43
N HIS A 41 -2.95 -6.80 -10.82
CA HIS A 41 -4.07 -6.86 -9.85
C HIS A 41 -4.31 -8.28 -9.37
N SER A 42 -4.27 -9.24 -10.29
CA SER A 42 -4.69 -10.63 -10.05
C SER A 42 -3.87 -11.64 -10.84
N ARG A 43 -2.85 -11.18 -11.58
CA ARG A 43 -1.93 -12.05 -12.30
C ARG A 43 -0.91 -12.63 -11.31
N GLY A 44 -0.75 -13.95 -11.32
CA GLY A 44 0.33 -14.61 -10.61
C GLY A 44 1.69 -14.31 -11.21
N LEU A 45 2.74 -14.41 -10.40
CA LEU A 45 4.12 -14.30 -10.85
C LEU A 45 4.55 -15.60 -11.54
N THR A 46 5.34 -15.46 -12.61
CA THR A 46 6.20 -16.56 -13.08
C THR A 46 7.46 -16.64 -12.20
N GLU A 47 8.17 -17.77 -12.26
CA GLU A 47 9.44 -17.96 -11.53
C GLU A 47 10.48 -16.90 -11.93
N ALA A 48 10.62 -16.61 -13.23
CA ALA A 48 11.55 -15.59 -13.71
C ALA A 48 11.19 -14.18 -13.24
N GLU A 49 9.90 -13.84 -13.16
CA GLU A 49 9.46 -12.54 -12.65
C GLU A 49 9.69 -12.44 -11.13
N LEU A 50 9.49 -13.55 -10.39
CA LEU A 50 9.80 -13.61 -8.96
C LEU A 50 11.29 -13.39 -8.70
N ASP A 51 12.17 -14.03 -9.47
CA ASP A 51 13.62 -13.86 -9.36
C ASP A 51 14.08 -12.43 -9.70
N GLN A 52 13.31 -11.72 -10.53
CA GLN A 52 13.57 -10.34 -10.93
C GLN A 52 13.03 -9.30 -9.93
N ALA A 53 12.09 -9.68 -9.06
CA ALA A 53 11.38 -8.77 -8.15
C ALA A 53 12.27 -8.28 -7.01
#